data_AF-A0A256L9D9-F1
#
_entry.id   AF-A0A256L9D9-F1
#
_cell.length_a   1.000
_cell.length_b   1.000
_cell.length_c   1.000
_cell.angle_alpha   90.00
_cell.angle_beta   90.00
_cell.angle_gamma   90.00
#
_symmetry.space_group_name_H-M   'P 1'
#
loop_
_entity.id
_entity.type
_entity.pdbx_description
1 polymer ?
#
loop_
_entity_poly.entity_id
_entity_poly.type
_entity_poly.pdbx_seq_one_letter_code
_entity_poly.pdbx_strand_id
1 'polypeptide(L)' 'MKEIDLSLPSKFIDASVKMNFDEAYRLVKLMAKQHHRSLEQEFLTLKYAASALSNTERVAVLLMIKDIRKYEA' A
#
# COMPACT_ATOMS: atom_id res chain seq x y z
N MET A 1 7.49 15.02 17.44
CA MET A 1 7.03 14.70 16.07
C MET A 1 7.54 13.32 15.75
N LYS A 2 6.68 12.33 15.45
CA LYS A 2 7.17 11.02 15.00
C LYS A 2 7.77 11.21 13.61
N GLU A 3 8.93 10.62 13.39
CA GLU A 3 9.63 10.68 12.11
C GLU A 3 8.77 9.99 11.04
N ILE A 4 8.59 10.67 9.90
CA ILE A 4 7.83 10.15 8.77
C ILE A 4 8.75 9.19 8.01
N ASP A 5 8.42 7.91 7.99
CA ASP A 5 9.12 6.93 7.17
C ASP A 5 8.64 7.06 5.71
N LEU A 6 9.46 7.71 4.89
CA LEU A 6 9.21 7.91 3.46
C LEU A 6 9.48 6.64 2.63
N SER A 7 10.05 5.58 3.22
CA SER A 7 10.33 4.32 2.52
C SER A 7 9.13 3.37 2.46
N LEU A 8 8.08 3.62 3.25
CA LEU A 8 6.92 2.72 3.35
C LEU A 8 6.22 2.47 1.99
N PRO A 9 6.00 3.47 1.11
CA PRO A 9 5.38 3.23 -0.18
C PRO A 9 6.20 2.31 -1.09
N SER A 10 7.52 2.51 -1.15
CA SER A 10 8.42 1.65 -1.95
C SER A 10 8.43 0.21 -1.40
N LYS A 11 8.50 0.04 -0.08
CA LYS A 11 8.41 -1.29 0.55
C LYS A 11 7.06 -1.98 0.27
N PHE A 12 5.97 -1.22 0.23
CA PHE A 12 4.65 -1.76 -0.09
C PHE A 12 4.56 -2.22 -1.56
N ILE A 13 5.16 -1.47 -2.49
CA ILE A 13 5.26 -1.87 -3.89
C ILE A 13 6.07 -3.17 -4.01
N ASP A 14 7.24 -3.26 -3.36
CA ASP A 14 8.07 -4.46 -3.35
C ASP A 14 7.31 -5.67 -2.78
N ALA A 15 6.60 -5.49 -1.66
CA ALA A 15 5.79 -6.54 -1.07
C ALA A 15 4.65 -6.98 -2.00
N SER A 16 4.04 -6.04 -2.72
CA SER A 16 3.00 -6.31 -3.71
C SER A 16 3.54 -7.12 -4.89
N VAL A 17 4.71 -6.74 -5.43
CA VAL A 17 5.38 -7.46 -6.53
C VAL A 17 5.80 -8.87 -6.10
N LYS A 18 6.27 -9.02 -4.85
CA LYS A 18 6.63 -10.32 -4.26
C LYS A 18 5.43 -11.15 -3.80
N MET A 19 4.20 -10.65 -3.99
CA MET A 19 2.96 -11.29 -3.52
C MET A 19 2.96 -11.60 -2.01
N ASN A 20 3.68 -10.80 -1.21
CA ASN A 20 3.75 -10.96 0.24
C ASN A 20 2.61 -10.19 0.90
N PHE A 21 1.47 -10.85 1.08
CA PHE A 21 0.27 -10.25 1.64
C PHE A 21 0.46 -9.72 3.06
N ASP A 22 1.04 -10.51 3.98
CA ASP A 22 1.18 -10.13 5.39
C ASP A 22 2.01 -8.86 5.55
N GLU A 23 3.11 -8.77 4.78
CA GLU A 23 3.98 -7.60 4.79
C GLU A 23 3.29 -6.39 4.16
N ALA A 24 2.62 -6.56 3.01
CA ALA A 24 1.88 -5.48 2.36
C ALA A 24 0.76 -4.93 3.27
N TYR A 25 0.03 -5.83 3.94
CA TYR A 25 -1.02 -5.49 4.90
C TYR A 25 -0.47 -4.69 6.08
N ARG A 26 0.62 -5.17 6.70
CA ARG A 26 1.30 -4.49 7.79
C ARG A 26 1.77 -3.09 7.39
N LEU A 27 2.38 -2.97 6.22
CA LEU A 27 2.90 -1.70 5.68
C LEU A 27 1.78 -0.70 5.43
N VAL A 28 0.66 -1.11 4.84
CA VAL A 28 -0.45 -0.17 4.56
C VAL A 28 -1.14 0.32 5.83
N LYS A 29 -1.25 -0.52 6.88
CA LYS A 29 -1.74 -0.08 8.20
C LYS A 29 -0.77 0.91 8.85
N LEU A 30 0.53 0.71 8.69
CA LEU A 30 1.54 1.66 9.17
C LEU A 30 1.46 3.00 8.45
N MET A 31 1.32 2.99 7.11
CA MET A 31 1.15 4.22 6.33
C MET A 31 -0.12 4.98 6.74
N ALA A 32 -1.25 4.29 6.86
CA ALA A 32 -2.51 4.91 7.29
C ALA A 32 -2.38 5.56 8.69
N LYS A 33 -1.70 4.87 9.62
CA LYS A 33 -1.40 5.40 10.96
C LYS A 33 -0.48 6.62 10.92
N GLN A 34 0.57 6.58 10.11
CA GLN A 34 1.54 7.68 9.94
C GLN A 34 0.87 8.92 9.35
N HIS A 35 -0.01 8.74 8.36
CA HIS A 35 -0.72 9.82 7.70
C HIS A 35 -1.99 10.26 8.43
N HIS A 36 -2.29 9.67 9.59
CA HIS A 36 -3.50 9.94 10.38
C HIS A 36 -4.80 9.85 9.56
N ARG A 37 -4.90 8.84 8.69
CA ARG A 37 -6.03 8.67 7.75
C ARG A 37 -6.61 7.27 7.79
N SER A 38 -7.81 7.13 7.24
CA SER A 38 -8.44 5.81 7.11
C SER A 38 -7.68 4.93 6.11
N LEU A 39 -7.82 3.62 6.26
CA LEU A 39 -7.22 2.67 5.34
C LEU A 39 -7.75 2.85 3.90
N GLU A 40 -9.03 3.23 3.75
CA GLU A 40 -9.61 3.51 2.44
C GLU A 40 -9.01 4.75 1.77
N GLN A 41 -8.73 5.81 2.54
CA GLN A 41 -8.04 7.00 2.03
C GLN A 41 -6.59 6.69 1.64
N GLU A 42 -5.91 5.82 2.40
CA GLU A 42 -4.57 5.31 2.08
C GLU A 42 -4.60 4.53 0.76
N PHE A 43 -5.56 3.63 0.57
CA PHE A 43 -5.71 2.89 -0.69
C PHE A 43 -5.96 3.81 -1.88
N LEU A 44 -6.80 4.83 -1.77
CA LEU A 44 -7.03 5.77 -2.87
C LEU A 44 -5.73 6.49 -3.26
N THR A 45 -4.91 6.86 -2.28
CA THR A 45 -3.61 7.49 -2.52
C THR A 45 -2.64 6.54 -3.21
N LEU A 46 -2.53 5.29 -2.72
CA LEU A 46 -1.68 4.27 -3.32
C LEU A 46 -2.12 3.93 -4.76
N LYS A 47 -3.43 3.86 -5.03
CA LYS A 47 -3.97 3.65 -6.38
C LYS A 47 -3.61 4.79 -7.32
N TYR A 48 -3.67 6.03 -6.83
CA TYR A 48 -3.25 7.20 -7.61
C TYR A 48 -1.73 7.17 -7.88
N ALA A 49 -0.91 6.94 -6.86
CA ALA A 49 0.54 6.84 -6.99
C ALA A 49 0.97 5.69 -7.92
N ALA A 50 0.24 4.57 -7.92
CA ALA A 50 0.50 3.43 -8.78
C ALA A 50 0.38 3.77 -10.29
N SER A 51 -0.25 4.89 -10.66
CA SER A 51 -0.32 5.33 -12.06
C SER A 51 1.03 5.73 -12.64
N ALA A 52 2.01 6.09 -11.80
CA ALA A 52 3.37 6.44 -12.20
C ALA A 52 4.32 5.23 -12.28
N LEU A 53 3.87 4.04 -11.88
CA LEU A 53 4.68 2.82 -11.86
C LEU A 53 4.67 2.13 -13.23
N SER A 54 5.57 1.16 -13.40
CA SER A 54 5.49 0.24 -14.55
C SER A 54 4.17 -0.54 -14.54
N ASN A 55 3.73 -1.04 -15.70
CA ASN A 55 2.49 -1.81 -15.80
C ASN A 55 2.47 -3.01 -14.83
N THR A 56 3.60 -3.71 -14.68
CA THR A 56 3.72 -4.87 -13.79
C THR A 56 3.50 -4.48 -12.33
N GLU A 57 4.22 -3.46 -11.85
CA GLU A 57 4.11 -2.98 -10.47
C GLU A 57 2.72 -2.41 -10.19
N ARG A 58 2.18 -1.63 -11.13
CA ARG A 58 0.83 -1.08 -11.04
C ARG A 58 -0.20 -2.20 -10.86
N VAL A 59 -0.15 -3.24 -11.68
CA VAL A 59 -1.07 -4.38 -11.57
C VAL A 59 -0.91 -5.08 -10.22
N ALA A 60 0.33 -5.34 -9.80
CA ALA A 60 0.60 -5.98 -8.51
C ALA A 60 0.02 -5.17 -7.32
N VAL A 61 0.25 -3.86 -7.30
CA VAL A 61 -0.31 -2.95 -6.27
C VAL A 61 -1.84 -2.97 -6.27
N LEU A 62 -2.47 -2.88 -7.46
CA LEU A 62 -3.93 -2.87 -7.55
C LEU A 62 -4.57 -4.18 -7.09
N LEU A 63 -3.95 -5.32 -7.39
CA LEU A 63 -4.38 -6.63 -6.90
C LEU A 63 -4.20 -6.73 -5.39
N MET A 64 -3.04 -6.33 -4.85
CA MET A 64 -2.77 -6.36 -3.42
C MET A 64 -3.78 -5.50 -2.64
N ILE A 65 -4.09 -4.29 -3.11
CA ILE A 65 -5.13 -3.44 -2.51
C ILE A 65 -6.49 -4.12 -2.53
N LYS A 66 -6.85 -4.79 -3.63
CA LYS A 66 -8.12 -5.52 -3.75
C LYS A 66 -8.20 -6.67 -2.74
N ASP A 67 -7.13 -7.41 -2.56
CA ASP A 67 -7.10 -8.55 -1.64
C ASP A 67 -7.15 -8.10 -0.19
N ILE A 68 -6.41 -7.05 0.17
CA ILE A 68 -6.48 -6.47 1.52
C ILE A 68 -7.90 -5.93 1.81
N ARG A 69 -8.54 -5.26 0.85
CA ARG A 69 -9.91 -4.77 1.02
C ARG A 69 -10.91 -5.89 1.29
N LYS A 70 -10.75 -7.05 0.64
CA LYS A 70 -11.61 -8.22 0.90
C LYS A 70 -11.37 -8.81 2.28
N TYR A 71 -10.15 -8.74 2.80
CA TYR A 71 -9.81 -9.26 4.12
C TYR A 71 -10.36 -8.38 5.26
N GLU A 72 -10.41 -7.06 5.08
CA GLU A 72 -10.93 -6.13 6.10
C GLU A 72 -12.47 -5.98 6.09
N ALA A 73 -13.16 -6.49 5.05
CA ALA A 73 -14.62 -6.36 4.85
C ALA A 73 -15.37 -7.56 5.45
#